data_AF-A0A965UIM4-F1
#
_entry.id   AF-A0A965UIM4-F1
#
_cell.length_a   1.000
_cell.length_b   1.000
_cell.length_c   1.000
_cell.angle_alpha   90.00
_cell.angle_beta   90.00
_cell.angle_gamma   90.00
#
_symmetry.space_group_name_H-M   'P 1'
#
loop_
_entity.id
_entity.type
_entity.pdbx_description
1 polymer ?
#
loop_
_entity_poly.entity_id
_entity_poly.type
_entity_poly.pdbx_seq_one_letter_code
_entity_poly.pdbx_strand_id
1 'polypeptide(L)'
;MRVLARRWWLQKFLGCDPWELKRLRTTAPPLPKDCAPVGPTVRITMITFALLPHAEAVARTAGLPLVTREVMEGLLPELRAYAFCISGVDAFDQLARARDLIAAVPAGTKTWDQAKTAIAAELEGALGEGAERRAELLLRTHTFRGYAASRYRTLMAQREVFPLWQYSTHGDGNVRPSHAALNGKIFPAGHPIWQRIFPPWDWGCRCLVVPITQEDLDPDEQERLKAARDAEETLLPGQRYSSNVYTEAEATAMHAAGRLYLPNGQTVSLMPSQTWGDSPWSVPGTVQHTWAMIRERYAKDPEVLAAFEAWARATVIEGNLTVADWLSGSAVKIKKAVKKAKKAAKKDTFPVRKLGGSTKDSA
;
A
#
# COMPACT_ATOMS: atom_id res chain seq x y z
N MET A 1 -23.18 -14.96 30.51
CA MET A 1 -23.26 -14.03 29.35
C MET A 1 -22.18 -14.24 28.27
N ARG A 2 -20.95 -14.67 28.58
CA ARG A 2 -19.91 -14.92 27.55
C ARG A 2 -20.12 -16.18 26.67
N VAL A 3 -20.92 -17.14 27.11
CA VAL A 3 -21.21 -18.39 26.35
C VAL A 3 -22.33 -18.19 25.32
N LEU A 4 -23.30 -17.31 25.59
CA LEU A 4 -24.41 -17.01 24.66
C LEU A 4 -23.97 -16.14 23.49
N ALA A 5 -23.03 -15.21 23.70
CA ALA A 5 -22.47 -14.37 22.63
C ALA A 5 -21.68 -15.16 21.59
N ARG A 6 -20.99 -16.25 22.01
CA ARG A 6 -20.25 -17.15 21.11
C ARG A 6 -21.19 -18.01 20.25
N ARG A 7 -22.35 -18.38 20.81
CA ARG A 7 -23.36 -19.22 20.16
C ARG A 7 -24.15 -18.44 19.10
N TRP A 8 -24.39 -17.14 19.34
CA TRP A 8 -25.00 -16.23 18.36
C TRP A 8 -24.07 -15.94 17.16
N TRP A 9 -22.76 -15.84 17.39
CA TRP A 9 -21.78 -15.56 16.34
C TRP A 9 -21.58 -16.74 15.36
N LEU A 10 -21.60 -17.98 15.85
CA LEU A 10 -21.40 -19.18 15.03
C LEU A 10 -22.62 -19.54 14.15
N GLN A 11 -23.83 -19.19 14.58
CA GLN A 11 -25.06 -19.55 13.88
C GLN A 11 -25.37 -18.61 12.68
N LYS A 12 -24.88 -17.36 12.70
CA LYS A 12 -25.17 -16.38 11.64
C LYS A 12 -24.16 -16.36 10.48
N PHE A 13 -22.96 -16.92 10.67
CA PHE A 13 -21.85 -16.73 9.71
C PHE A 13 -21.32 -18.00 9.03
N LEU A 14 -21.63 -19.21 9.52
CA LEU A 14 -21.06 -20.45 8.96
C LEU A 14 -22.08 -21.45 8.42
N GLY A 15 -23.39 -21.20 8.53
CA GLY A 15 -24.41 -21.98 7.81
C GLY A 15 -24.44 -23.50 8.08
N CYS A 16 -23.88 -23.99 9.19
CA CYS A 16 -23.86 -25.42 9.51
C CYS A 16 -25.02 -25.83 10.43
N ASP A 17 -25.69 -26.92 10.05
CA ASP A 17 -26.87 -27.51 10.73
C ASP A 17 -26.46 -28.19 12.07
N PRO A 18 -27.23 -28.06 13.18
CA PRO A 18 -26.77 -28.43 14.52
C PRO A 18 -26.63 -29.94 14.83
N TRP A 19 -26.82 -30.84 13.87
CA TRP A 19 -26.86 -32.29 14.12
C TRP A 19 -25.55 -33.05 13.81
N GLU A 20 -24.58 -32.42 13.15
CA GLU A 20 -23.31 -33.07 12.75
C GLU A 20 -22.20 -33.06 13.83
N LEU A 21 -22.36 -32.33 14.94
CA LEU A 21 -21.30 -32.14 15.95
C LEU A 21 -21.19 -33.26 17.01
N LYS A 22 -21.91 -34.38 16.86
CA LYS A 22 -21.85 -35.51 17.82
C LYS A 22 -20.89 -36.63 17.45
N ARG A 23 -20.19 -36.57 16.30
CA ARG A 23 -19.35 -37.68 15.80
C ARG A 23 -17.83 -37.44 15.80
N LEU A 24 -17.34 -36.34 16.39
CA LEU A 24 -15.90 -36.00 16.45
C LEU A 24 -15.33 -35.91 17.87
N ARG A 25 -15.77 -36.79 18.77
CA ARG A 25 -15.07 -37.03 20.04
C ARG A 25 -14.78 -38.51 20.19
N THR A 26 -13.63 -38.95 19.69
CA THR A 26 -12.72 -39.90 20.36
C THR A 26 -11.51 -40.18 19.46
N THR A 27 -10.32 -40.01 20.05
CA THR A 27 -8.98 -40.48 19.64
C THR A 27 -8.41 -39.97 18.30
N ALA A 28 -7.61 -38.91 18.37
CA ALA A 28 -6.55 -38.66 17.40
C ALA A 28 -5.40 -39.67 17.66
N PRO A 29 -4.84 -40.34 16.64
CA PRO A 29 -3.68 -41.21 16.82
C PRO A 29 -2.42 -40.37 17.14
N PRO A 30 -1.47 -40.88 17.93
CA PRO A 30 -0.22 -40.18 18.20
C PRO A 30 0.64 -40.11 16.93
N LEU A 31 1.34 -38.98 16.76
CA LEU A 31 2.28 -38.76 15.67
C LEU A 31 3.40 -39.83 15.68
N PRO A 32 3.84 -40.33 14.50
CA PRO A 32 4.97 -41.26 14.41
C PRO A 32 6.24 -40.65 15.03
N LYS A 33 6.99 -41.44 15.78
CA LYS A 33 8.18 -41.01 16.54
C LYS A 33 9.43 -40.73 15.68
N ASP A 34 9.32 -40.82 14.36
CA ASP A 34 10.46 -40.68 13.43
C ASP A 34 10.48 -39.35 12.66
N CYS A 35 9.63 -38.39 13.02
CA CYS A 35 9.67 -37.02 12.46
C CYS A 35 10.38 -36.04 13.39
N ALA A 36 11.67 -36.26 13.65
CA ALA A 36 12.55 -35.20 14.12
C ALA A 36 13.01 -34.36 12.92
N PRO A 37 12.93 -33.01 12.94
CA PRO A 37 13.49 -32.20 11.87
C PRO A 37 15.02 -32.29 11.93
N VAL A 38 15.60 -33.06 11.00
CA VAL A 38 17.04 -33.07 10.75
C VAL A 38 17.32 -32.00 9.70
N GLY A 39 17.90 -30.88 10.13
CA GLY A 39 18.36 -29.81 9.24
C GLY A 39 18.21 -28.43 9.88
N PRO A 40 19.13 -27.49 9.59
CA PRO A 40 19.16 -26.20 10.27
C PRO A 40 17.86 -25.45 9.97
N THR A 41 17.31 -24.84 11.01
CA THR A 41 16.13 -23.98 10.96
C THR A 41 16.43 -22.77 10.08
N VAL A 42 16.30 -22.91 8.76
CA VAL A 42 16.29 -21.78 7.85
C VAL A 42 14.97 -21.06 8.12
N ARG A 43 15.02 -20.03 8.97
CA ARG A 43 14.00 -18.99 8.97
C ARG A 43 14.10 -18.30 7.62
N ILE A 44 13.46 -18.89 6.61
CA ILE A 44 13.08 -18.17 5.41
C ILE A 44 12.20 -17.05 5.94
N THR A 45 12.70 -15.82 5.93
CA THR A 45 11.90 -14.62 6.07
C THR A 45 10.85 -14.73 4.98
N MET A 46 9.67 -15.26 5.30
CA MET A 46 8.60 -15.41 4.34
C MET A 46 8.29 -14.00 3.88
N ILE A 47 8.77 -13.68 2.67
CA ILE A 47 8.25 -12.64 1.83
C ILE A 47 6.76 -12.93 1.80
N THR A 48 5.98 -12.21 2.60
CA THR A 48 4.54 -12.42 2.73
C THR A 48 3.90 -11.95 1.42
N PHE A 49 4.00 -12.77 0.37
CA PHE A 49 2.99 -12.80 -0.66
C PHE A 49 1.69 -13.08 0.09
N ALA A 50 0.84 -12.06 0.21
CA ALA A 50 -0.50 -12.27 0.71
C ALA A 50 -1.12 -13.38 -0.13
N LEU A 51 -1.57 -14.44 0.53
CA LEU A 51 -2.11 -15.63 -0.12
C LEU A 51 -3.22 -15.20 -1.08
N LEU A 52 -3.24 -15.78 -2.28
CA LEU A 52 -4.37 -15.62 -3.18
C LEU A 52 -5.63 -16.18 -2.50
N PRO A 53 -6.80 -15.56 -2.66
CA PRO A 53 -7.08 -14.36 -3.46
C PRO A 53 -6.70 -13.05 -2.74
N HIS A 54 -6.17 -12.11 -3.51
CA HIS A 54 -5.77 -10.80 -3.02
C HIS A 54 -6.86 -9.74 -3.25
N ALA A 55 -7.89 -9.78 -2.40
CA ALA A 55 -9.14 -9.02 -2.55
C ALA A 55 -8.96 -7.52 -2.82
N GLU A 56 -8.00 -6.87 -2.15
CA GLU A 56 -7.74 -5.44 -2.35
C GLU A 56 -7.18 -5.12 -3.74
N ALA A 57 -6.33 -5.98 -4.29
CA ALA A 57 -5.77 -5.79 -5.63
C ALA A 57 -6.87 -5.99 -6.69
N VAL A 58 -7.75 -6.97 -6.48
CA VAL A 58 -8.93 -7.19 -7.31
C VAL A 58 -9.82 -5.94 -7.31
N ALA A 59 -10.21 -5.46 -6.12
CA ALA A 59 -11.07 -4.29 -5.97
C ALA A 59 -10.45 -3.03 -6.58
N ARG A 60 -9.13 -2.85 -6.43
CA ARG A 60 -8.41 -1.73 -7.03
C ARG A 60 -8.46 -1.76 -8.55
N THR A 61 -8.16 -2.90 -9.16
CA THR A 61 -8.13 -3.03 -10.63
C THR A 61 -9.54 -2.93 -11.22
N ALA A 62 -10.50 -3.68 -10.66
CA ALA A 62 -11.89 -3.66 -11.12
C ALA A 62 -12.57 -2.30 -10.90
N GLY A 63 -12.16 -1.56 -9.87
CA GLY A 63 -12.68 -0.23 -9.56
C GLY A 63 -12.12 0.91 -10.40
N LEU A 64 -11.19 0.66 -11.34
CA LEU A 64 -10.65 1.73 -12.19
C LEU A 64 -11.71 2.20 -13.20
N PRO A 65 -12.10 3.49 -13.19
CA PRO A 65 -12.94 4.06 -14.25
C PRO A 65 -12.26 3.93 -15.61
N LEU A 66 -13.05 3.50 -16.59
CA LEU A 66 -12.64 3.41 -17.98
C LEU A 66 -12.73 4.81 -18.60
N VAL A 67 -11.66 5.23 -19.26
CA VAL A 67 -11.60 6.55 -19.90
C VAL A 67 -11.01 6.44 -21.30
N THR A 68 -11.45 7.34 -22.19
CA THR A 68 -10.84 7.48 -23.52
C THR A 68 -9.44 8.07 -23.41
N ARG A 69 -8.68 7.99 -24.50
CA ARG A 69 -7.33 8.56 -24.55
C ARG A 69 -7.32 10.06 -24.30
N GLU A 70 -8.22 10.78 -24.94
CA GLU A 70 -8.37 12.24 -24.79
C GLU A 70 -8.64 12.62 -23.33
N VAL A 71 -9.58 11.92 -22.67
CA VAL A 71 -9.86 12.14 -21.25
C VAL A 71 -8.62 11.85 -20.40
N MET A 72 -7.92 10.73 -20.63
CA MET A 72 -6.69 10.38 -19.91
C MET A 72 -5.60 11.44 -20.05
N GLU A 73 -5.44 12.04 -21.22
CA GLU A 73 -4.48 13.13 -21.45
C GLU A 73 -4.92 14.43 -20.76
N GLY A 74 -6.23 14.71 -20.72
CA GLY A 74 -6.80 15.83 -19.94
C GLY A 74 -6.74 15.63 -18.42
N LEU A 75 -6.61 14.38 -17.94
CA LEU A 75 -6.48 14.11 -16.51
C LEU A 75 -5.16 14.61 -15.95
N LEU A 76 -5.23 15.01 -14.67
CA LEU A 76 -4.07 15.42 -13.88
C LEU A 76 -3.10 14.24 -13.75
N PRO A 77 -1.78 14.47 -13.75
CA PRO A 77 -0.78 13.40 -13.59
C PRO A 77 -1.08 12.45 -12.42
N GLU A 78 -1.59 12.98 -11.31
CA GLU A 78 -1.94 12.25 -10.10
C GLU A 78 -3.22 11.41 -10.25
N LEU A 79 -4.16 11.87 -11.08
CA LEU A 79 -5.43 11.17 -11.36
C LEU A 79 -5.29 10.11 -12.46
N ARG A 80 -4.32 10.25 -13.37
CA ARG A 80 -4.02 9.22 -14.38
C ARG A 80 -3.72 7.87 -13.74
N ALA A 81 -3.18 7.88 -12.52
CA ALA A 81 -2.95 6.68 -11.72
C ALA A 81 -4.25 5.94 -11.34
N TYR A 82 -5.39 6.61 -11.31
CA TYR A 82 -6.70 6.06 -10.90
C TYR A 82 -7.66 5.85 -12.07
N ALA A 83 -7.21 5.97 -13.30
CA ALA A 83 -8.02 5.68 -14.48
C ALA A 83 -7.41 4.51 -15.27
N PHE A 84 -8.24 3.90 -16.12
CA PHE A 84 -7.85 2.81 -17.02
C PHE A 84 -8.09 3.23 -18.47
N CYS A 85 -7.04 3.17 -19.28
CA CYS A 85 -7.07 3.43 -20.71
C CYS A 85 -6.01 2.57 -21.40
N ILE A 86 -6.32 2.09 -22.60
CA ILE A 86 -5.38 1.40 -23.47
C ILE A 86 -5.28 2.20 -24.76
N SER A 87 -4.10 2.74 -25.06
CA SER A 87 -3.87 3.48 -26.31
C SER A 87 -4.19 2.60 -27.53
N GLY A 88 -5.02 3.11 -28.45
CA GLY A 88 -5.47 2.38 -29.63
C GLY A 88 -6.77 1.57 -29.41
N VAL A 89 -7.37 1.63 -28.21
CA VAL A 89 -8.64 0.97 -27.91
C VAL A 89 -9.62 1.98 -27.36
N ASP A 90 -10.64 2.30 -28.15
CA ASP A 90 -11.70 3.26 -27.79
C ASP A 90 -13.02 2.57 -27.39
N ALA A 91 -13.17 1.27 -27.66
CA ALA A 91 -14.35 0.50 -27.28
C ALA A 91 -14.36 0.21 -25.77
N PHE A 92 -15.29 0.83 -25.04
CA PHE A 92 -15.42 0.68 -23.58
C PHE A 92 -15.60 -0.78 -23.13
N ASP A 93 -16.35 -1.58 -23.88
CA ASP A 93 -16.54 -3.00 -23.55
C ASP A 93 -15.24 -3.80 -23.63
N GLN A 94 -14.39 -3.49 -24.61
CA GLN A 94 -13.08 -4.10 -24.77
C GLN A 94 -12.13 -3.68 -23.64
N LEU A 95 -12.15 -2.40 -23.26
CA LEU A 95 -11.43 -1.90 -22.09
C LEU A 95 -11.88 -2.59 -20.79
N ALA A 96 -13.20 -2.77 -20.60
CA ALA A 96 -13.77 -3.46 -19.46
C ALA A 96 -13.29 -4.91 -19.37
N ARG A 97 -13.41 -5.67 -20.46
CA ARG A 97 -12.94 -7.06 -20.51
C ARG A 97 -11.45 -7.19 -20.24
N ALA A 98 -10.62 -6.33 -20.84
CA ALA A 98 -9.18 -6.32 -20.58
C ALA A 98 -8.87 -6.06 -19.09
N ARG A 99 -9.54 -5.07 -18.47
CA ARG A 99 -9.39 -4.75 -17.04
C ARG A 99 -9.79 -5.93 -16.14
N ASP A 100 -10.89 -6.59 -16.47
CA ASP A 100 -11.42 -7.69 -15.66
C ASP A 100 -10.54 -8.95 -15.80
N LEU A 101 -9.99 -9.21 -16.99
CA LEU A 101 -8.97 -10.26 -17.20
C LEU A 101 -7.68 -9.99 -16.40
N ILE A 102 -7.27 -8.73 -16.24
CA ILE A 102 -6.17 -8.37 -15.35
C ILE A 102 -6.54 -8.68 -13.90
N ALA A 103 -7.75 -8.31 -13.46
CA ALA A 103 -8.23 -8.55 -12.09
C ALA A 103 -8.38 -10.04 -11.75
N ALA A 104 -8.50 -10.91 -12.76
CA ALA A 104 -8.58 -12.36 -12.61
C ALA A 104 -7.30 -12.99 -12.00
N VAL A 105 -6.13 -12.37 -12.23
CA VAL A 105 -4.83 -12.82 -11.71
C VAL A 105 -4.74 -12.68 -10.18
N PRO A 106 -4.91 -11.47 -9.59
CA PRO A 106 -4.95 -11.34 -8.13
C PRO A 106 -6.13 -12.07 -7.49
N ALA A 107 -7.19 -12.37 -8.24
CA ALA A 107 -8.30 -13.22 -7.77
C ALA A 107 -7.92 -14.71 -7.69
N GLY A 108 -6.80 -15.14 -8.30
CA GLY A 108 -6.40 -16.54 -8.39
C GLY A 108 -7.22 -17.38 -9.38
N THR A 109 -8.11 -16.73 -10.15
CA THR A 109 -8.97 -17.41 -11.13
C THR A 109 -8.26 -17.72 -12.46
N LYS A 110 -7.19 -17.00 -12.77
CA LYS A 110 -6.33 -17.24 -13.95
C LYS A 110 -4.86 -17.17 -13.54
N THR A 111 -4.04 -18.00 -14.16
CA THR A 111 -2.58 -17.85 -14.07
C THR A 111 -2.11 -16.64 -14.88
N TRP A 112 -0.85 -16.25 -14.68
CA TRP A 112 -0.21 -15.17 -15.43
C TRP A 112 -0.34 -15.37 -16.95
N ASP A 113 0.05 -16.55 -17.44
CA ASP A 113 0.08 -16.86 -18.87
C ASP A 113 -1.34 -16.92 -19.45
N GLN A 114 -2.29 -17.52 -18.73
CA GLN A 114 -3.69 -17.58 -19.15
C GLN A 114 -4.30 -16.19 -19.31
N ALA A 115 -4.03 -15.28 -18.37
CA ALA A 115 -4.53 -13.91 -18.45
C ALA A 115 -3.83 -13.13 -19.57
N LYS A 116 -2.52 -13.30 -19.74
CA LYS A 116 -1.77 -12.68 -20.83
C LYS A 116 -2.31 -13.08 -22.20
N THR A 117 -2.50 -14.38 -22.45
CA THR A 117 -3.05 -14.88 -23.72
C THR A 117 -4.47 -14.36 -23.97
N ALA A 118 -5.33 -14.38 -22.94
CA ALA A 118 -6.70 -13.89 -23.07
C ALA A 118 -6.74 -12.38 -23.40
N ILE A 119 -5.93 -11.57 -22.75
CA ILE A 119 -5.87 -10.13 -23.03
C ILE A 119 -5.28 -9.87 -24.42
N ALA A 120 -4.26 -10.64 -24.83
CA ALA A 120 -3.69 -10.50 -26.17
C ALA A 120 -4.76 -10.76 -27.25
N ALA A 121 -5.55 -11.83 -27.09
CA ALA A 121 -6.67 -12.13 -27.99
C ALA A 121 -7.74 -11.02 -27.98
N GLU A 122 -8.09 -10.48 -26.81
CA GLU A 122 -9.00 -9.33 -26.72
C GLU A 122 -8.47 -8.10 -27.44
N LEU A 123 -7.15 -7.87 -27.47
CA LEU A 123 -6.52 -6.69 -28.05
C LEU A 123 -6.06 -6.85 -29.50
N GLU A 124 -6.09 -8.06 -30.05
CA GLU A 124 -5.56 -8.41 -31.38
C GLU A 124 -6.18 -7.57 -32.48
N GLY A 125 -7.50 -7.42 -32.49
CA GLY A 125 -8.20 -6.62 -33.51
C GLY A 125 -7.84 -5.14 -33.51
N ALA A 126 -7.38 -4.59 -32.38
CA ALA A 126 -7.01 -3.18 -32.26
C ALA A 126 -5.50 -2.94 -32.44
N LEU A 127 -4.65 -3.89 -32.03
CA LEU A 127 -3.20 -3.69 -31.91
C LEU A 127 -2.36 -4.64 -32.78
N GLY A 128 -2.98 -5.63 -33.44
CA GLY A 128 -2.30 -6.63 -34.26
C GLY A 128 -1.15 -7.32 -33.51
N GLU A 129 0.01 -7.41 -34.15
CA GLU A 129 1.23 -8.01 -33.59
C GLU A 129 1.70 -7.39 -32.26
N GLY A 130 1.27 -6.16 -31.95
CA GLY A 130 1.59 -5.48 -30.70
C GLY A 130 0.78 -5.96 -29.48
N ALA A 131 -0.27 -6.75 -29.70
CA ALA A 131 -1.24 -7.12 -28.66
C ALA A 131 -0.62 -7.90 -27.51
N GLU A 132 0.24 -8.89 -27.78
CA GLU A 132 0.85 -9.71 -26.73
C GLU A 132 1.78 -8.88 -25.83
N ARG A 133 2.63 -8.04 -26.44
CA ARG A 133 3.52 -7.13 -25.70
C ARG A 133 2.72 -6.14 -24.86
N ARG A 134 1.60 -5.65 -25.39
CA ARG A 134 0.69 -4.76 -24.66
C ARG A 134 0.02 -5.49 -23.50
N ALA A 135 -0.46 -6.71 -23.71
CA ALA A 135 -1.09 -7.53 -22.68
C ALA A 135 -0.16 -7.71 -21.48
N GLU A 136 1.11 -8.08 -21.72
CA GLU A 136 2.08 -8.24 -20.65
C GLU A 136 2.37 -6.94 -19.90
N LEU A 137 2.52 -5.82 -20.61
CA LEU A 137 2.70 -4.51 -19.99
C LEU A 137 1.53 -4.13 -19.08
N LEU A 138 0.30 -4.34 -19.54
CA LEU A 138 -0.91 -4.06 -18.76
C LEU A 138 -0.99 -4.96 -17.52
N LEU A 139 -0.74 -6.26 -17.69
CA LEU A 139 -0.75 -7.24 -16.61
C LEU A 139 0.27 -6.87 -15.52
N ARG A 140 1.52 -6.58 -15.90
CA ARG A 140 2.57 -6.11 -14.97
C ARG A 140 2.18 -4.82 -14.29
N THR A 141 1.73 -3.83 -15.05
CA THR A 141 1.45 -2.51 -14.50
C THR A 141 0.34 -2.58 -13.45
N HIS A 142 -0.80 -3.16 -13.79
CA HIS A 142 -1.97 -3.08 -12.91
C HIS A 142 -1.92 -4.09 -11.76
N THR A 143 -1.42 -5.30 -12.00
CA THR A 143 -1.31 -6.33 -10.95
C THR A 143 -0.32 -5.92 -9.85
N PHE A 144 0.88 -5.47 -10.23
CA PHE A 144 1.88 -5.05 -9.25
C PHE A 144 1.47 -3.77 -8.51
N ARG A 145 0.77 -2.84 -9.18
CA ARG A 145 0.16 -1.69 -8.50
C ARG A 145 -0.91 -2.11 -7.49
N GLY A 146 -1.69 -3.15 -7.81
CA GLY A 146 -2.65 -3.78 -6.91
C GLY A 146 -1.98 -4.40 -5.67
N TYR A 147 -0.92 -5.18 -5.87
CA TYR A 147 -0.18 -5.78 -4.76
C TYR A 147 0.52 -4.74 -3.89
N ALA A 148 1.18 -3.76 -4.49
CA ALA A 148 1.85 -2.70 -3.76
C ALA A 148 0.91 -1.87 -2.88
N ALA A 149 -0.30 -1.59 -3.36
CA ALA A 149 -1.35 -0.91 -2.61
C ALA A 149 -1.67 -1.62 -1.28
N SER A 150 -1.97 -2.90 -1.37
CA SER A 150 -2.29 -3.73 -0.20
C SER A 150 -1.10 -3.95 0.71
N ARG A 151 0.09 -4.14 0.13
CA ARG A 151 1.32 -4.23 0.91
C ARG A 151 1.54 -2.96 1.73
N TYR A 152 1.36 -1.77 1.13
CA TYR A 152 1.46 -0.51 1.86
C TYR A 152 0.47 -0.44 3.02
N ARG A 153 -0.81 -0.78 2.81
CA ARG A 153 -1.83 -0.75 3.86
C ARG A 153 -1.56 -1.76 4.97
N THR A 154 -1.12 -2.96 4.61
CA THR A 154 -0.73 -4.00 5.57
C THR A 154 0.44 -3.53 6.43
N LEU A 155 1.48 -2.98 5.81
CA LEU A 155 2.62 -2.43 6.53
C LEU A 155 2.22 -1.26 7.43
N MET A 156 1.36 -0.35 6.96
CA MET A 156 0.86 0.76 7.77
C MET A 156 0.07 0.29 9.00
N ALA A 157 -0.74 -0.76 8.86
CA ALA A 157 -1.48 -1.35 9.98
C ALA A 157 -0.56 -2.02 11.01
N GLN A 158 0.61 -2.49 10.58
CA GLN A 158 1.58 -3.21 11.43
C GLN A 158 2.75 -2.33 11.91
N ARG A 159 2.73 -1.02 11.65
CA ARG A 159 3.84 -0.11 11.97
C ARG A 159 4.22 -0.05 13.46
N GLU A 160 3.32 -0.44 14.35
CA GLU A 160 3.60 -0.50 15.79
C GLU A 160 4.47 -1.71 16.15
N VAL A 161 4.34 -2.80 15.39
CA VAL A 161 5.13 -4.03 15.54
C VAL A 161 6.43 -3.93 14.73
N PHE A 162 6.34 -3.34 13.53
CA PHE A 162 7.47 -3.12 12.62
C PHE A 162 7.70 -1.62 12.43
N PRO A 163 8.42 -0.97 13.35
CA PRO A 163 8.62 0.49 13.32
C PRO A 163 9.55 0.95 12.19
N LEU A 164 10.19 0.03 11.49
CA LEU A 164 11.17 0.29 10.45
C LEU A 164 10.83 -0.49 9.20
N TRP A 165 11.08 0.10 8.03
CA TRP A 165 10.87 -0.55 6.74
C TRP A 165 12.14 -0.49 5.91
N GLN A 166 12.48 -1.60 5.27
CA GLN A 166 13.62 -1.71 4.37
C GLN A 166 13.16 -1.73 2.92
N TYR A 167 13.84 -0.95 2.08
CA TYR A 167 13.64 -1.00 0.64
C TYR A 167 14.47 -2.13 0.03
N SER A 168 13.81 -3.02 -0.73
CA SER A 168 14.44 -4.19 -1.36
C SER A 168 14.21 -4.16 -2.86
N THR A 169 15.29 -4.29 -3.64
CA THR A 169 15.21 -4.46 -5.09
C THR A 169 15.25 -5.92 -5.48
N HIS A 170 14.80 -6.24 -6.69
CA HIS A 170 14.90 -7.59 -7.23
C HIS A 170 16.35 -7.99 -7.55
N GLY A 171 17.23 -7.02 -7.82
CA GLY A 171 18.67 -7.19 -8.01
C GLY A 171 19.10 -8.01 -9.22
N ASP A 172 18.25 -8.18 -10.22
CA ASP A 172 18.48 -8.99 -11.43
C ASP A 172 19.23 -8.26 -12.58
N GLY A 173 20.01 -7.23 -12.25
CA GLY A 173 20.72 -6.40 -13.24
C GLY A 173 19.83 -5.46 -14.07
N ASN A 174 18.53 -5.73 -14.18
CA ASN A 174 17.54 -4.87 -14.85
C ASN A 174 16.97 -3.78 -13.92
N VAL A 175 17.52 -3.66 -12.71
CA VAL A 175 17.12 -2.63 -11.74
C VAL A 175 17.79 -1.32 -12.13
N ARG A 176 16.98 -0.27 -12.32
CA ARG A 176 17.47 1.08 -12.60
C ARG A 176 18.46 1.54 -11.50
N PRO A 177 19.53 2.28 -11.84
CA PRO A 177 20.52 2.74 -10.86
C PRO A 177 19.91 3.51 -9.68
N SER A 178 18.87 4.32 -9.92
CA SER A 178 18.16 5.04 -8.86
C SER A 178 17.48 4.11 -7.85
N HIS A 179 16.92 3.00 -8.31
CA HIS A 179 16.31 1.99 -7.45
C HIS A 179 17.38 1.15 -6.73
N ALA A 180 18.46 0.81 -7.42
CA ALA A 180 19.58 0.05 -6.85
C ALA A 180 20.23 0.81 -5.68
N ALA A 181 20.33 2.13 -5.77
CA ALA A 181 20.82 2.98 -4.68
C ALA A 181 19.98 2.91 -3.39
N LEU A 182 18.68 2.63 -3.51
CA LEU A 182 17.78 2.44 -2.37
C LEU A 182 17.86 1.03 -1.79
N ASN A 183 18.53 0.08 -2.43
CA ASN A 183 18.61 -1.29 -1.94
C ASN A 183 19.26 -1.33 -0.54
N GLY A 184 18.55 -1.94 0.41
CA GLY A 184 18.98 -2.05 1.80
C GLY A 184 18.82 -0.80 2.65
N LYS A 185 18.28 0.28 2.10
CA LYS A 185 18.05 1.49 2.89
C LYS A 185 16.82 1.30 3.77
N ILE A 186 16.97 1.59 5.05
CA ILE A 186 15.97 1.41 6.10
C ILE A 186 15.52 2.79 6.57
N PHE A 187 14.21 3.03 6.56
CA PHE A 187 13.61 4.28 7.03
C PHE A 187 12.48 3.99 8.04
N PRO A 188 12.13 4.97 8.90
CA PRO A 188 11.01 4.81 9.82
C PRO A 188 9.69 4.51 9.09
N ALA A 189 8.93 3.55 9.60
CA ALA A 189 7.61 3.21 9.10
C ALA A 189 6.67 4.43 9.17
N GLY A 190 5.91 4.69 8.11
CA GLY A 190 5.00 5.85 8.09
C GLY A 190 5.63 7.21 7.76
N HIS A 191 6.95 7.29 7.62
CA HIS A 191 7.62 8.55 7.31
C HIS A 191 7.25 9.07 5.89
N PRO A 192 7.10 10.40 5.67
CA PRO A 192 6.76 10.99 4.37
C PRO A 192 7.71 10.63 3.21
N ILE A 193 8.94 10.19 3.50
CA ILE A 193 9.88 9.72 2.47
C ILE A 193 9.29 8.58 1.63
N TRP A 194 8.48 7.70 2.25
CA TRP A 194 7.82 6.59 1.56
C TRP A 194 6.81 7.05 0.50
N GLN A 195 6.32 8.29 0.57
CA GLN A 195 5.48 8.85 -0.49
C GLN A 195 6.25 9.03 -1.80
N ARG A 196 7.58 9.15 -1.74
CA ARG A 196 8.44 9.28 -2.92
C ARG A 196 9.04 7.97 -3.38
N ILE A 197 9.48 7.14 -2.43
CA ILE A 197 10.32 5.99 -2.76
C ILE A 197 9.58 4.68 -2.80
N PHE A 198 8.41 4.55 -2.17
CA PHE A 198 7.77 3.24 -2.03
C PHE A 198 7.42 2.66 -3.43
N PRO A 199 7.51 1.35 -3.68
CA PRO A 199 7.32 0.74 -5.01
C PRO A 199 5.87 0.46 -5.39
N PRO A 200 5.55 0.32 -6.70
CA PRO A 200 6.33 0.69 -7.90
C PRO A 200 6.60 2.19 -8.10
N TRP A 201 7.86 2.58 -8.01
CA TRP A 201 8.29 3.96 -8.18
C TRP A 201 8.35 4.44 -9.65
N ASP A 202 8.47 3.52 -10.62
CA ASP A 202 8.57 3.83 -12.05
C ASP A 202 8.10 2.62 -12.89
N TRP A 203 7.91 2.79 -14.19
CA TRP A 203 7.41 1.76 -15.12
C TRP A 203 8.19 0.45 -14.99
N GLY A 204 7.46 -0.65 -14.83
CA GLY A 204 8.04 -1.99 -14.69
C GLY A 204 8.85 -2.22 -13.40
N CYS A 205 8.74 -1.35 -12.40
CA CYS A 205 9.40 -1.53 -11.10
C CYS A 205 8.90 -2.81 -10.40
N ARG A 206 9.85 -3.61 -9.90
CA ARG A 206 9.65 -4.87 -9.16
C ARG A 206 10.22 -4.83 -7.75
N CYS A 207 10.53 -3.64 -7.25
CA CYS A 207 11.05 -3.47 -5.89
C CYS A 207 9.93 -3.72 -4.86
N LEU A 208 10.31 -4.04 -3.64
CA LEU A 208 9.44 -4.36 -2.52
C LEU A 208 9.86 -3.60 -1.27
N VAL A 209 8.97 -3.57 -0.28
CA VAL A 209 9.27 -3.07 1.07
C VAL A 209 9.08 -4.19 2.07
N VAL A 210 10.11 -4.39 2.88
CA VAL A 210 10.19 -5.44 3.91
C VAL A 210 10.03 -4.77 5.28
N PRO A 211 9.10 -5.22 6.13
CA PRO A 211 8.99 -4.75 7.49
C PRO A 211 10.16 -5.28 8.34
N ILE A 212 10.71 -4.42 9.20
CA ILE A 212 11.89 -4.69 10.03
C ILE A 212 11.55 -4.36 11.49
N THR A 213 11.96 -5.22 12.41
CA THR A 213 11.86 -5.00 13.86
C THR A 213 13.09 -4.25 14.39
N GLN A 214 13.06 -3.80 15.65
CA GLN A 214 14.27 -3.24 16.27
C GLN A 214 15.34 -4.30 16.54
N GLU A 215 14.92 -5.53 16.83
CA GLU A 215 15.82 -6.67 17.06
C GLU A 215 16.61 -7.01 15.80
N ASP A 216 15.98 -6.90 14.63
CA ASP A 216 16.65 -7.09 13.35
C ASP A 216 17.78 -6.07 13.13
N LEU A 217 17.79 -4.92 13.82
CA LEU A 217 18.87 -3.93 13.72
C LEU A 217 20.08 -4.22 14.61
N ASP A 218 20.02 -5.26 15.45
CA ASP A 218 21.16 -5.65 16.26
C ASP A 218 22.41 -5.84 15.39
N PRO A 219 23.58 -5.26 15.75
CA PRO A 219 24.77 -5.34 14.90
C PRO A 219 25.21 -6.77 14.60
N ASP A 220 25.14 -7.68 15.58
CA ASP A 220 25.53 -9.06 15.40
C ASP A 220 24.53 -9.78 14.48
N GLU A 221 23.24 -9.46 14.60
CA GLU A 221 22.21 -9.99 13.70
C GLU A 221 22.36 -9.43 12.27
N GLN A 222 22.65 -8.14 12.10
CA GLN A 222 22.92 -7.56 10.78
C GLN A 222 24.15 -8.18 10.12
N GLU A 223 25.20 -8.46 10.90
CA GLU A 223 26.38 -9.15 10.39
C GLU A 223 26.05 -10.58 9.97
N ARG A 224 25.27 -11.32 10.76
CA ARG A 224 24.78 -12.66 10.40
C ARG A 224 23.93 -12.64 9.15
N LEU A 225 22.97 -11.73 9.04
CA LEU A 225 22.11 -11.58 7.88
C LEU A 225 22.91 -11.22 6.63
N LYS A 226 23.91 -10.33 6.76
CA LYS A 226 24.81 -10.00 5.67
C LYS A 226 25.63 -11.22 5.24
N ALA A 227 26.25 -11.93 6.19
CA ALA A 227 27.05 -13.11 5.91
C ALA A 227 26.23 -14.22 5.24
N ALA A 228 24.99 -14.45 5.70
CA ALA A 228 24.07 -15.42 5.11
C ALA A 228 23.76 -15.07 3.63
N ARG A 229 23.59 -13.79 3.32
CA ARG A 229 23.33 -13.31 1.95
C ARG A 229 24.58 -13.40 1.08
N ASP A 230 25.73 -13.03 1.62
CA ASP A 230 26.99 -13.08 0.89
C ASP A 230 27.41 -14.54 0.60
N ALA A 231 27.05 -15.48 1.48
CA ALA A 231 27.23 -16.91 1.29
C ALA A 231 26.25 -17.54 0.30
N GLU A 232 25.14 -16.87 -0.02
CA GLU A 232 24.19 -17.35 -1.01
C GLU A 232 24.78 -17.15 -2.42
N GLU A 233 25.30 -18.25 -2.97
CA GLU A 233 25.97 -18.28 -4.27
C GLU A 233 25.03 -17.88 -5.42
N THR A 234 23.73 -18.14 -5.26
CA THR A 234 22.68 -17.79 -6.23
C THR A 234 22.34 -16.30 -6.24
N LEU A 235 22.75 -15.52 -5.23
CA LEU A 235 22.48 -14.09 -5.22
C LEU A 235 23.44 -13.34 -6.16
N LEU A 236 22.83 -12.59 -7.07
CA LEU A 236 23.55 -11.68 -7.95
C LEU A 236 24.22 -10.56 -7.13
N PRO A 237 25.33 -9.97 -7.62
CA PRO A 237 26.00 -8.88 -6.91
C PRO A 237 25.08 -7.72 -6.53
N GLY A 238 24.08 -7.39 -7.36
CA GLY A 238 23.10 -6.35 -7.06
C GLY A 238 22.10 -6.68 -5.93
N GLN A 239 21.97 -7.96 -5.57
CA GLN A 239 21.13 -8.45 -4.46
C GLN A 239 21.88 -8.44 -3.11
N ARG A 240 23.22 -8.39 -3.16
CA ARG A 240 24.09 -8.23 -1.98
C ARG A 240 24.20 -6.75 -1.66
N TYR A 241 23.69 -6.34 -0.50
CA TYR A 241 23.72 -4.94 -0.08
C TYR A 241 24.00 -4.81 1.41
N SER A 242 24.57 -3.67 1.81
CA SER A 242 24.63 -3.28 3.21
C SER A 242 23.35 -2.55 3.63
N SER A 243 22.78 -2.96 4.76
CA SER A 243 21.69 -2.25 5.40
C SER A 243 22.19 -0.91 5.93
N ASN A 244 21.55 0.19 5.57
CA ASN A 244 21.82 1.49 6.17
C ASN A 244 20.54 2.00 6.82
N VAL A 245 20.61 2.33 8.11
CA VAL A 245 19.48 2.85 8.88
C VAL A 245 19.55 4.37 8.90
N TYR A 246 18.44 5.02 8.52
CA TYR A 246 18.31 6.47 8.60
C TYR A 246 17.36 6.90 9.70
N THR A 247 17.73 7.97 10.39
CA THR A 247 16.91 8.63 11.40
C THR A 247 15.75 9.40 10.76
N GLU A 248 14.76 9.78 11.56
CA GLU A 248 13.63 10.61 11.11
C GLU A 248 14.09 11.98 10.58
N ALA A 249 15.11 12.58 11.20
CA ALA A 249 15.67 13.86 10.78
C ALA A 249 16.36 13.76 9.41
N GLU A 250 17.18 12.73 9.19
CA GLU A 250 17.84 12.49 7.90
C GLU A 250 16.82 12.18 6.80
N ALA A 251 15.84 11.32 7.11
CA ALA A 251 14.76 11.02 6.18
C ALA A 251 13.94 12.27 5.83
N THR A 252 13.72 13.18 6.79
CA THR A 252 13.06 14.45 6.56
C THR A 252 13.89 15.37 5.66
N ALA A 253 15.21 15.44 5.87
CA ALA A 253 16.11 16.24 5.03
C ALA A 253 16.15 15.71 3.59
N MET A 254 16.26 14.38 3.41
CA MET A 254 16.18 13.72 2.11
C MET A 254 14.83 13.95 1.44
N HIS A 255 13.75 13.94 2.23
CA HIS A 255 12.44 14.27 1.74
C HIS A 255 12.36 15.76 1.34
N ALA A 256 12.86 16.71 2.10
CA ALA A 256 12.83 18.11 1.68
C ALA A 256 13.64 18.35 0.39
N ALA A 257 14.82 17.73 0.29
CA ALA A 257 15.71 17.89 -0.85
C ALA A 257 15.29 17.12 -2.12
N GLY A 258 14.39 16.14 -1.99
CA GLY A 258 14.04 15.25 -3.10
C GLY A 258 15.23 14.41 -3.58
N ARG A 259 16.21 14.15 -2.72
CA ARG A 259 17.46 13.45 -3.03
C ARG A 259 17.87 12.52 -1.90
N LEU A 260 18.42 11.36 -2.28
CA LEU A 260 19.07 10.41 -1.40
C LEU A 260 20.54 10.76 -1.31
N TYR A 261 21.07 10.82 -0.09
CA TYR A 261 22.50 10.97 0.16
C TYR A 261 23.09 9.62 0.55
N LEU A 262 24.01 9.13 -0.28
CA LEU A 262 24.70 7.88 -0.05
C LEU A 262 25.98 8.12 0.78
N PRO A 263 26.41 7.15 1.62
CA PRO A 263 27.62 7.28 2.43
C PRO A 263 28.91 7.52 1.61
N ASN A 264 28.93 7.11 0.34
CA ASN A 264 30.05 7.31 -0.58
C ASN A 264 30.08 8.73 -1.20
N GLY A 265 29.24 9.66 -0.73
CA GLY A 265 29.14 11.03 -1.24
C GLY A 265 28.32 11.20 -2.52
N GLN A 266 27.80 10.10 -3.10
CA GLN A 266 26.91 10.20 -4.26
C GLN A 266 25.52 10.67 -3.86
N THR A 267 24.85 11.37 -4.78
CA THR A 267 23.45 11.78 -4.62
C THR A 267 22.58 11.19 -5.71
N VAL A 268 21.40 10.72 -5.34
CA VAL A 268 20.44 10.10 -6.26
C VAL A 268 19.12 10.84 -6.14
N SER A 269 18.53 11.22 -7.28
CA SER A 269 17.20 11.86 -7.30
C SER A 269 16.15 10.90 -6.75
N LEU A 270 15.31 11.38 -5.82
CA LEU A 270 14.13 10.68 -5.31
C LEU A 270 12.84 11.09 -6.03
N MET A 271 12.95 11.90 -7.09
CA MET A 271 11.80 12.23 -7.92
C MET A 271 11.51 11.06 -8.86
N PRO A 272 10.25 10.59 -8.95
CA PRO A 272 9.86 9.59 -9.94
C PRO A 272 10.14 10.10 -11.36
N SER A 273 10.16 9.18 -12.33
CA SER A 273 10.26 9.56 -13.74
C SER A 273 9.07 10.46 -14.10
N GLN A 274 9.27 11.43 -15.00
CA GLN A 274 8.20 12.33 -15.45
C GLN A 274 7.02 11.57 -16.10
N THR A 275 7.25 10.34 -16.56
CA THR A 275 6.27 9.51 -17.24
C THR A 275 5.48 8.62 -16.29
N TRP A 276 5.98 8.34 -15.08
CA TRP A 276 5.25 7.62 -14.05
C TRP A 276 4.62 8.65 -13.11
N GLY A 277 3.35 8.98 -13.36
CA GLY A 277 2.61 9.91 -12.53
C GLY A 277 2.76 9.57 -11.05
N ASP A 278 3.14 10.56 -10.24
CA ASP A 278 3.46 10.46 -8.81
C ASP A 278 2.54 9.46 -8.11
N SER A 279 2.96 8.20 -7.97
CA SER A 279 2.08 7.12 -7.50
C SER A 279 2.32 6.90 -6.02
N PRO A 280 1.47 7.41 -5.10
CA PRO A 280 1.82 7.52 -3.68
C PRO A 280 1.12 6.45 -2.81
N TRP A 281 0.90 5.24 -3.36
CA TRP A 281 0.42 4.05 -2.60
C TRP A 281 -0.98 4.17 -1.98
N SER A 282 -1.87 4.80 -2.73
CA SER A 282 -3.24 4.28 -2.96
C SER A 282 -4.18 4.20 -1.75
N VAL A 283 -4.51 5.35 -1.20
CA VAL A 283 -5.83 5.58 -0.60
C VAL A 283 -6.54 6.59 -1.49
N PRO A 284 -7.70 6.25 -2.10
CA PRO A 284 -8.56 7.29 -2.68
C PRO A 284 -8.84 8.36 -1.63
N GLY A 285 -8.46 9.61 -1.88
CA GLY A 285 -8.69 10.74 -0.96
C GLY A 285 -7.47 11.35 -0.26
N THR A 286 -6.24 10.90 -0.52
CA THR A 286 -5.01 11.58 -0.03
C THR A 286 -4.37 12.53 -1.05
N VAL A 287 -4.85 12.57 -2.29
CA VAL A 287 -4.41 13.53 -3.30
C VAL A 287 -5.06 14.88 -3.00
N GLN A 288 -4.46 15.64 -2.09
CA GLN A 288 -4.90 17.00 -1.79
C GLN A 288 -4.16 17.98 -2.71
N HIS A 289 -4.85 18.55 -3.70
CA HIS A 289 -4.30 19.64 -4.50
C HIS A 289 -4.30 20.94 -3.69
N THR A 290 -3.26 21.74 -3.87
CA THR A 290 -3.23 23.10 -3.30
C THR A 290 -4.00 24.06 -4.20
N TRP A 291 -4.51 25.14 -3.62
CA TRP A 291 -5.14 26.22 -4.39
C TRP A 291 -4.24 26.78 -5.49
N ALA A 292 -2.93 26.83 -5.28
CA ALA A 292 -1.97 27.30 -6.27
C ALA A 292 -2.01 26.43 -7.55
N MET A 293 -1.97 25.10 -7.39
CA MET A 293 -2.01 24.16 -8.52
C MET A 293 -3.34 24.25 -9.30
N ILE A 294 -4.45 24.42 -8.58
CA ILE A 294 -5.78 24.51 -9.21
C ILE A 294 -5.87 25.79 -10.03
N ARG A 295 -5.42 26.92 -9.48
CA ARG A 295 -5.46 28.23 -10.18
C ARG A 295 -4.54 28.26 -11.39
N GLU A 296 -3.34 27.70 -11.28
CA GLU A 296 -2.41 27.59 -12.41
C GLU A 296 -3.03 26.80 -13.57
N ARG A 297 -3.72 25.69 -13.26
CA ARG A 297 -4.36 24.85 -14.26
C ARG A 297 -5.49 25.56 -15.01
N TYR A 298 -6.39 26.20 -14.28
CA TYR A 298 -7.53 26.90 -14.87
C TYR A 298 -7.23 28.36 -15.19
N ALA A 299 -5.95 28.74 -15.31
CA ALA A 299 -5.55 30.11 -15.63
C ALA A 299 -6.10 30.60 -16.97
N LYS A 300 -6.38 29.69 -17.91
CA LYS A 300 -6.97 29.98 -19.22
C LYS A 300 -8.50 30.00 -19.22
N ASP A 301 -9.14 29.46 -18.17
CA ASP A 301 -10.59 29.28 -18.07
C ASP A 301 -11.12 29.82 -16.72
N PRO A 302 -11.13 31.16 -16.54
CA PRO A 302 -11.45 31.79 -15.25
C PRO A 302 -12.88 31.50 -14.77
N GLU A 303 -13.82 31.29 -15.70
CA GLU A 303 -15.22 30.94 -15.38
C GLU A 303 -15.32 29.55 -14.73
N VAL A 304 -14.57 28.57 -15.25
CA VAL A 304 -14.51 27.21 -14.71
C VAL A 304 -13.87 27.23 -13.32
N LEU A 305 -12.79 28.01 -13.16
CA LEU A 305 -12.15 28.20 -11.86
C LEU A 305 -13.11 28.81 -10.83
N ALA A 306 -13.85 29.86 -11.20
CA ALA A 306 -14.81 30.52 -10.31
C ALA A 306 -15.95 29.57 -9.91
N ALA A 307 -16.49 28.80 -10.85
CA ALA A 307 -17.51 27.79 -10.58
C ALA A 307 -16.98 26.70 -9.63
N PHE A 308 -15.75 26.23 -9.83
CA PHE A 308 -15.10 25.27 -8.94
C PHE A 308 -14.87 25.85 -7.54
N GLU A 309 -14.36 27.08 -7.43
CA GLU A 309 -14.14 27.74 -6.13
C GLU A 309 -15.46 27.91 -5.35
N ALA A 310 -16.55 28.29 -6.02
CA ALA A 310 -17.87 28.40 -5.43
C ALA A 310 -18.39 27.03 -4.94
N TRP A 311 -18.31 26.00 -5.80
CA TRP A 311 -18.68 24.64 -5.44
C TRP A 311 -17.87 24.10 -4.27
N ALA A 312 -16.55 24.33 -4.25
CA ALA A 312 -15.66 23.84 -3.21
C ALA A 312 -15.96 24.49 -1.84
N ARG A 313 -16.38 25.76 -1.82
CA ARG A 313 -16.81 26.44 -0.58
C ARG A 313 -18.18 25.96 -0.10
N ALA A 314 -19.07 25.58 -1.02
CA ALA A 314 -20.41 25.10 -0.68
C ALA A 314 -20.44 23.62 -0.27
N THR A 315 -19.51 22.81 -0.78
CA THR A 315 -19.53 21.36 -0.57
C THR A 315 -18.88 20.97 0.76
N VAL A 316 -19.66 20.34 1.62
CA VAL A 316 -19.22 19.88 2.95
C VAL A 316 -18.79 18.42 2.88
N ILE A 317 -17.60 18.10 3.42
CA ILE A 317 -17.06 16.74 3.47
C ILE A 317 -17.48 16.04 4.76
N GLU A 318 -17.14 16.63 5.91
CA GLU A 318 -17.41 16.07 7.24
C GLU A 318 -17.51 17.18 8.30
N GLY A 319 -18.62 17.25 9.05
CA GLY A 319 -18.86 18.32 10.02
C GLY A 319 -18.95 19.68 9.33
N ASN A 320 -18.17 20.68 9.80
CA ASN A 320 -18.08 22.01 9.17
C ASN A 320 -16.88 22.13 8.21
N LEU A 321 -16.25 21.02 7.81
CA LEU A 321 -15.11 21.05 6.89
C LEU A 321 -15.62 21.08 5.45
N THR A 322 -15.39 22.19 4.74
CA THR A 322 -15.68 22.30 3.31
C THR A 322 -14.56 21.70 2.46
N VAL A 323 -14.84 21.43 1.17
CA VAL A 323 -13.80 21.03 0.21
C VAL A 323 -12.72 22.12 0.11
N ALA A 324 -13.10 23.41 0.18
CA ALA A 324 -12.17 24.52 0.19
C ALA A 324 -11.23 24.53 1.42
N ASP A 325 -11.74 24.17 2.60
CA ASP A 325 -10.95 24.03 3.83
C ASP A 325 -10.04 22.81 3.79
N TRP A 326 -10.48 21.75 3.12
CA TRP A 326 -9.65 20.58 2.89
C TRP A 326 -8.50 20.91 1.94
N LEU A 327 -8.75 21.57 0.81
CA LEU A 327 -7.72 21.97 -0.17
C LEU A 327 -6.69 22.95 0.40
N SER A 328 -7.07 23.79 1.37
CA SER A 328 -6.15 24.73 2.04
C SER A 328 -5.25 24.08 3.11
N GLY A 329 -5.38 22.76 3.35
CA GLY A 329 -4.63 22.03 4.38
C GLY A 329 -5.14 22.28 5.80
N SER A 330 -6.24 23.03 5.95
CA SER A 330 -6.88 23.31 7.24
C SER A 330 -7.47 22.04 7.86
N ALA A 331 -7.80 21.01 7.08
CA ALA A 331 -8.27 19.72 7.59
C ALA A 331 -7.29 19.05 8.58
N VAL A 332 -5.97 19.15 8.36
CA VAL A 332 -4.95 18.59 9.27
C VAL A 332 -4.87 19.41 10.56
N LYS A 333 -4.97 20.75 10.45
CA LYS A 333 -4.99 21.67 11.61
C LYS A 333 -6.26 21.47 12.44
N ILE A 334 -7.41 21.30 11.81
CA ILE A 334 -8.72 21.05 12.44
C ILE A 334 -8.72 19.67 13.11
N LYS A 335 -8.24 18.60 12.45
CA LYS A 335 -8.12 17.27 13.09
C LYS A 335 -7.17 17.29 14.29
N LYS A 336 -6.04 18.00 14.21
CA LYS A 336 -5.13 18.21 15.36
C LYS A 336 -5.79 19.03 16.47
N ALA A 337 -6.54 20.09 16.13
CA ALA A 337 -7.26 20.92 17.09
C ALA A 337 -8.39 20.15 17.78
N VAL A 338 -9.19 19.36 17.05
CA VAL A 338 -10.25 18.49 17.59
C VAL A 338 -9.65 17.40 18.48
N LYS A 339 -8.53 16.80 18.10
CA LYS A 339 -7.81 15.82 18.94
C LYS A 339 -7.24 16.47 20.21
N LYS A 340 -6.72 17.69 20.11
CA LYS A 340 -6.25 18.50 21.25
C LYS A 340 -7.40 18.89 22.17
N ALA A 341 -8.55 19.31 21.63
CA ALA A 341 -9.75 19.66 22.38
C ALA A 341 -10.36 18.44 23.09
N LYS A 342 -10.45 17.28 22.42
CA LYS A 342 -10.87 16.02 23.06
C LYS A 342 -9.90 15.57 24.17
N LYS A 343 -8.60 15.79 23.99
CA LYS A 343 -7.59 15.49 25.02
C LYS A 343 -7.67 16.45 26.21
N ALA A 344 -7.99 17.73 25.97
CA ALA A 344 -8.24 18.73 27.02
C ALA A 344 -9.53 18.42 27.80
N ALA A 345 -10.63 18.14 27.10
CA ALA A 345 -11.91 17.76 27.73
C ALA A 345 -11.82 16.48 28.57
N LYS A 346 -10.93 15.54 28.20
CA LYS A 346 -10.64 14.32 28.99
C LYS A 346 -9.74 14.57 30.20
N LYS A 347 -9.07 15.72 30.26
CA LYS A 347 -8.24 16.16 31.39
C LYS A 347 -9.06 16.93 32.43
N ASP A 348 -10.18 17.54 32.01
CA ASP A 348 -11.11 18.30 32.85
C ASP A 348 -12.21 17.44 33.49
N THR A 349 -12.29 16.14 33.19
CA THR A 349 -13.09 15.20 33.98
C THR A 349 -12.38 14.88 35.29
N PHE A 350 -12.69 15.66 36.32
CA PHE A 350 -12.29 15.40 37.71
C PHE A 350 -12.73 13.99 38.16
N PRO A 351 -11.94 13.30 38.99
CA PRO A 351 -12.35 12.03 39.55
C PRO A 351 -13.59 12.25 40.44
N VAL A 352 -14.67 11.54 40.15
CA VAL A 352 -15.88 11.52 40.98
C VAL A 352 -15.47 11.09 42.40
N ARG A 353 -15.50 12.03 43.35
CA ARG A 353 -15.39 11.73 44.78
C ARG A 353 -16.60 10.87 45.13
N LYS A 354 -16.40 9.58 45.39
CA LYS A 354 -17.44 8.73 45.99
C LYS A 354 -17.78 9.34 47.36
N LEU A 355 -18.99 9.85 47.52
CA LEU A 355 -19.56 10.12 48.83
C LEU A 355 -19.77 8.77 49.52
N GLY A 356 -18.91 8.46 50.49
CA GLY A 356 -19.06 7.29 51.35
C GLY A 356 -20.29 7.48 52.22
N GLY A 357 -21.32 6.66 51.97
CA GLY A 357 -22.42 6.47 52.92
C GLY A 357 -21.94 5.63 54.09
N SER A 358 -21.84 6.25 55.26
CA SER A 358 -21.76 5.59 56.55
C SER A 358 -22.63 6.37 57.52
N THR A 359 -23.91 6.04 57.59
CA THR A 359 -24.75 6.38 58.73
C THR A 359 -24.46 5.38 59.83
N LYS A 360 -23.64 5.79 60.80
CA LYS A 360 -23.66 5.24 62.15
C LYS A 360 -23.95 6.38 63.13
N ASP A 361 -24.85 6.03 64.05
CA ASP A 361 -25.17 6.65 65.34
C ASP A 361 -26.08 7.89 65.35
N SER A 362 -27.35 7.69 65.76
CA SER A 362 -27.80 7.95 67.15
C SER A 362 -29.34 8.00 67.27
N ALA A 363 -29.91 6.97 67.90
CA ALA A 363 -30.99 6.99 68.90
C ALA A 363 -31.34 5.55 69.29
#